data_AF-A0A7S0R349-F1
#
_entry.id   AF-A0A7S0R349-F1
#
_cell.length_a   1.000
_cell.length_b   1.000
_cell.length_c   1.000
_cell.angle_alpha   90.00
_cell.angle_beta   90.00
_cell.angle_gamma   90.00
#
_symmetry.space_group_name_H-M   'P 1'
#
loop_
_entity.id
_entity.type
_entity.pdbx_description
1 polymer ?
#
loop_
_entity_poly.entity_id
_entity_poly.type
_entity_poly.pdbx_seq_one_letter_code
_entity_poly.pdbx_strand_id
1 'polypeptide(L)'
;GGAAAVAAAAAADGSGAAQGAAGAGSAAALADEEIDSMMVTDARGRLVYMNSDLRAFLGYSPKEVARMDLSKLMNAPYSVLHAKWMKDPSPRVPQQSCRCGATVVMVDARGQARPVKPRIQTREVGDSVLHVVRVEPSCWERGLDERRLALTLDGEGRIVEA
;
A
#
# COMPACT_ATOMS: atom_id res chain seq x y z
N GLY A 1 3.18 5.10 25.58
CA GLY A 1 2.64 6.34 24.99
C GLY A 1 3.39 6.86 23.77
N GLY A 2 4.25 6.08 23.08
CA GLY A 2 5.03 6.58 21.94
C GLY A 2 4.37 6.39 20.57
N ALA A 3 3.69 5.27 20.33
CA ALA A 3 3.13 4.92 19.02
C ALA A 3 2.07 5.91 18.50
N ALA A 4 1.23 6.46 19.38
CA ALA A 4 0.21 7.44 19.01
C ALA A 4 0.82 8.80 18.59
N ALA A 5 1.94 9.19 19.20
CA ALA A 5 2.65 10.43 18.84
C ALA A 5 3.35 10.33 17.48
N VAL A 6 3.87 9.15 17.12
CA VAL A 6 4.47 8.93 15.78
C VAL A 6 3.40 8.89 14.69
N ALA A 7 2.23 8.29 14.96
CA ALA A 7 1.10 8.33 14.04
C ALA A 7 0.59 9.77 13.82
N ALA A 8 0.55 10.58 14.88
CA ALA A 8 0.18 12.00 14.79
C ALA A 8 1.24 12.84 14.04
N ALA A 9 2.54 12.58 14.24
CA ALA A 9 3.62 13.28 13.53
C ALA A 9 3.71 12.88 12.05
N ALA A 10 3.29 11.68 11.67
CA ALA A 10 3.18 11.27 10.27
C ALA A 10 1.95 11.87 9.55
N ALA A 11 0.89 12.18 10.31
CA ALA A 11 -0.33 12.82 9.81
C ALA A 11 -0.24 14.36 9.69
N ALA A 12 0.77 14.99 10.32
CA ALA A 12 0.86 16.45 10.42
C ALA A 12 1.32 17.18 9.14
N ASP A 13 1.77 16.45 8.10
CA ASP A 13 2.19 17.04 6.81
C ASP A 13 1.02 17.25 5.81
N GLY A 14 -0.24 17.02 6.22
CA GLY A 14 -1.43 17.08 5.36
C GLY A 14 -2.43 18.20 5.67
N SER A 15 -1.98 19.37 6.14
CA SER A 15 -2.88 20.46 6.52
C SER A 15 -3.28 21.35 5.33
N GLY A 16 -4.49 21.14 4.80
CA GLY A 16 -5.17 22.07 3.89
C GLY A 16 -6.65 22.20 4.25
N ALA A 17 -7.02 23.29 4.92
CA ALA A 17 -8.41 23.66 5.22
C ALA A 17 -9.14 24.18 3.97
N ALA A 18 -10.43 23.85 3.81
CA ALA A 18 -11.37 24.70 3.05
C ALA A 18 -12.84 24.46 3.43
N GLN A 19 -13.54 25.58 3.67
CA GLN A 19 -15.00 25.71 3.75
C GLN A 19 -15.55 26.15 2.39
N GLY A 20 -16.79 25.75 2.03
CA GLY A 20 -17.67 26.57 1.15
C GLY A 20 -18.23 25.95 -0.15
N ALA A 21 -19.48 25.49 -0.07
CA ALA A 21 -20.63 25.57 -1.01
C ALA A 21 -20.52 25.45 -2.57
N ALA A 22 -21.26 24.42 -3.06
CA ALA A 22 -22.20 24.33 -4.20
C ALA A 22 -21.77 24.62 -5.66
N GLY A 23 -21.87 23.58 -6.50
CA GLY A 23 -22.00 23.68 -7.97
C GLY A 23 -22.12 22.30 -8.63
N ALA A 24 -23.24 22.01 -9.30
CA ALA A 24 -23.53 20.72 -9.93
C ALA A 24 -22.65 20.47 -11.17
N GLY A 25 -21.77 19.47 -11.09
CA GLY A 25 -20.98 18.93 -12.18
C GLY A 25 -20.79 17.40 -11.99
N SER A 26 -20.93 16.66 -13.08
CA SER A 26 -20.82 15.19 -13.23
C SER A 26 -20.00 14.42 -12.18
N ALA A 27 -20.62 13.42 -11.54
CA ALA A 27 -20.11 12.62 -10.41
C ALA A 27 -18.87 11.72 -10.70
N ALA A 28 -18.31 11.73 -11.91
CA ALA A 28 -17.15 10.94 -12.29
C ALA A 28 -15.85 11.77 -12.46
N ALA A 29 -15.90 13.09 -12.23
CA ALA A 29 -14.79 14.00 -12.55
C ALA A 29 -14.25 14.81 -11.35
N LEU A 30 -14.61 14.45 -10.11
CA LEU A 30 -14.14 15.14 -8.89
C LEU A 30 -13.64 14.21 -7.78
N ALA A 31 -13.36 12.94 -8.08
CA ALA A 31 -12.75 12.00 -7.14
C ALA A 31 -11.21 11.98 -7.28
N ASP A 32 -10.59 13.16 -7.32
CA ASP A 32 -9.24 13.36 -6.78
C ASP A 32 -9.40 13.88 -5.33
N GLU A 33 -10.34 13.32 -4.57
CA GLU A 33 -10.15 13.31 -3.12
C GLU A 33 -8.92 12.46 -2.90
N GLU A 34 -7.82 13.11 -2.50
CA GLU A 34 -6.59 12.44 -2.12
C GLU A 34 -6.92 11.52 -0.95
N ILE A 35 -7.28 10.27 -1.28
CA ILE A 35 -7.46 9.22 -0.28
C ILE A 35 -6.08 9.02 0.31
N ASP A 36 -5.79 9.68 1.44
CA ASP A 36 -4.56 9.47 2.19
C ASP A 36 -4.66 8.16 2.98
N SER A 37 -4.92 7.06 2.28
CA SER A 37 -5.03 5.73 2.84
C SER A 37 -3.67 5.32 3.38
N MET A 38 -3.53 5.26 4.70
CA MET A 38 -2.25 5.00 5.34
C MET A 38 -2.34 3.98 6.48
N MET A 39 -1.27 3.23 6.65
CA MET A 39 -1.04 2.40 7.82
C MET A 39 0.41 2.50 8.29
N VAL A 40 0.64 2.12 9.54
CA VAL A 40 1.95 2.02 10.15
C VAL A 40 2.12 0.62 10.69
N THR A 41 3.24 -0.02 10.37
CA THR A 41 3.63 -1.31 10.94
C THR A 41 4.94 -1.19 11.71
N ASP A 42 5.17 -2.11 12.64
CA ASP A 42 6.48 -2.28 13.27
C ASP A 42 7.43 -3.12 12.38
N ALA A 43 8.69 -3.24 12.79
CA ALA A 43 9.71 -4.05 12.13
C ALA A 43 9.31 -5.54 11.93
N ARG A 44 8.35 -6.05 12.71
CA ARG A 44 7.85 -7.43 12.63
C ARG A 44 6.60 -7.53 11.74
N GLY A 45 6.09 -6.42 11.23
CA GLY A 45 4.88 -6.37 10.42
C GLY A 45 3.59 -6.33 11.22
N ARG A 46 3.62 -6.08 12.54
CA ARG A 46 2.40 -5.86 13.33
C ARG A 46 1.84 -4.49 13.02
N LEU A 47 0.53 -4.38 12.82
CA LEU A 47 -0.11 -3.08 12.60
C LEU A 47 -0.11 -2.28 13.91
N VAL A 48 0.47 -1.09 13.83
CA VAL A 48 0.49 -0.10 14.91
C VAL A 48 -0.66 0.88 14.72
N TYR A 49 -0.94 1.24 13.48
CA TYR A 49 -1.97 2.21 13.11
C TYR A 49 -2.50 1.94 11.70
N MET A 50 -3.75 2.29 11.48
CA MET A 50 -4.38 2.40 10.15
C MET A 50 -5.37 3.54 10.25
N ASN A 51 -5.40 4.45 9.28
CA ASN A 51 -6.35 5.56 9.31
C ASN A 51 -7.78 5.11 8.97
N SER A 52 -8.76 6.02 9.08
CA SER A 52 -10.15 5.75 8.75
C SER A 52 -10.34 5.30 7.31
N ASP A 53 -9.61 5.91 6.39
CA ASP A 53 -9.88 5.80 4.96
C ASP A 53 -9.42 4.44 4.46
N LEU A 54 -8.22 4.01 4.86
CA LEU A 54 -7.73 2.66 4.54
C LEU A 54 -8.56 1.57 5.23
N ARG A 55 -9.05 1.81 6.45
CA ARG A 55 -9.98 0.89 7.13
C ARG A 55 -11.29 0.74 6.38
N ALA A 56 -11.88 1.85 5.93
CA ALA A 56 -13.12 1.84 5.17
C ALA A 56 -12.92 1.13 3.81
N PHE A 57 -11.81 1.42 3.13
CA PHE A 57 -11.44 0.79 1.86
C PHE A 57 -11.27 -0.73 1.99
N LEU A 58 -10.64 -1.21 3.06
CA LEU A 58 -10.41 -2.64 3.32
C LEU A 58 -11.52 -3.31 4.14
N GLY A 59 -12.53 -2.56 4.60
CA GLY A 59 -13.67 -3.08 5.35
C GLY A 59 -13.37 -3.57 6.77
N TYR A 60 -12.33 -3.04 7.43
CA TYR A 60 -11.97 -3.41 8.81
C TYR A 60 -12.48 -2.42 9.85
N SER A 61 -12.96 -2.93 10.99
CA SER A 61 -13.29 -2.08 12.13
C SER A 61 -12.03 -1.64 12.91
N PRO A 62 -12.06 -0.51 13.64
CA PRO A 62 -10.91 -0.07 14.45
C PRO A 62 -10.45 -1.10 15.49
N LYS A 63 -11.38 -1.92 16.02
CA LYS A 63 -11.08 -2.95 17.01
C LYS A 63 -10.30 -4.12 16.41
N GLU A 64 -10.57 -4.47 15.16
CA GLU A 64 -9.88 -5.55 14.44
C GLU A 64 -8.44 -5.14 14.11
N VAL A 65 -8.25 -3.92 13.60
CA VAL A 65 -6.93 -3.40 13.21
C VAL A 65 -5.89 -3.49 14.33
N ALA A 66 -6.28 -3.16 15.57
CA ALA A 66 -5.34 -3.12 16.70
C ALA A 66 -4.69 -4.47 17.03
N ARG A 67 -5.19 -5.58 16.48
CA ARG A 67 -4.68 -6.94 16.72
C ARG A 67 -4.23 -7.64 15.43
N MET A 68 -4.14 -6.91 14.33
CA MET A 68 -3.81 -7.48 13.03
C MET A 68 -2.32 -7.43 12.71
N ASP A 69 -1.87 -8.47 12.02
CA ASP A 69 -0.58 -8.50 11.33
C ASP A 69 -0.77 -8.14 9.86
N LEU A 70 0.28 -7.57 9.26
CA LEU A 70 0.32 -7.22 7.85
C LEU A 70 -0.01 -8.42 6.94
N SER A 71 0.33 -9.63 7.37
CA SER A 71 0.02 -10.89 6.66
C SER A 71 -1.47 -11.08 6.37
N LYS A 72 -2.36 -10.53 7.20
CA LYS A 72 -3.81 -10.60 6.99
C LYS A 72 -4.30 -9.76 5.81
N LEU A 73 -3.53 -8.77 5.40
CA LEU A 73 -3.85 -7.89 4.29
C LEU A 73 -3.25 -8.36 2.97
N MET A 74 -2.65 -9.55 2.92
CA MET A 74 -1.95 -10.06 1.73
C MET A 74 -2.53 -11.39 1.28
N ASN A 75 -2.48 -11.64 -0.03
CA ASN A 75 -2.84 -12.94 -0.59
C ASN A 75 -1.69 -13.95 -0.40
N ALA A 76 -2.03 -15.23 -0.47
CA ALA A 76 -1.01 -16.27 -0.59
C ALA A 76 -0.27 -16.13 -1.94
N PRO A 77 1.05 -16.43 -2.01
CA PRO A 77 1.91 -16.92 -0.93
C PRO A 77 2.51 -15.80 -0.05
N TYR A 78 2.28 -14.54 -0.40
CA TYR A 78 2.95 -13.40 0.23
C TYR A 78 2.60 -13.24 1.71
N SER A 79 1.39 -13.60 2.12
CA SER A 79 0.98 -13.62 3.53
C SER A 79 1.88 -14.49 4.43
N VAL A 80 2.45 -15.57 3.89
CA VAL A 80 3.34 -16.50 4.62
C VAL A 80 4.80 -16.07 4.51
N LEU A 81 5.22 -15.59 3.33
CA LEU A 81 6.61 -15.28 3.05
C LEU A 81 7.06 -13.91 3.61
N HIS A 82 6.12 -12.98 3.82
CA HIS A 82 6.47 -11.59 4.16
C HIS A 82 7.23 -11.44 5.46
N ALA A 83 6.96 -12.26 6.48
CA ALA A 83 7.64 -12.18 7.76
C ALA A 83 9.17 -12.34 7.61
N LYS A 84 9.61 -13.20 6.66
CA LYS A 84 11.03 -13.36 6.32
C LYS A 84 11.60 -12.09 5.69
N TRP A 85 10.88 -11.49 4.75
CA TRP A 85 11.36 -10.29 4.03
C TRP A 85 11.36 -9.02 4.87
N MET A 86 10.51 -8.96 5.90
CA MET A 86 10.56 -7.87 6.89
C MET A 86 11.79 -7.99 7.79
N LYS A 87 12.14 -9.20 8.22
CA LYS A 87 13.29 -9.47 9.09
C LYS A 87 14.63 -9.35 8.36
N ASP A 88 14.71 -9.87 7.14
CA ASP A 88 15.92 -9.93 6.33
C ASP A 88 15.60 -9.41 4.91
N PRO A 89 15.47 -8.09 4.75
CA PRO A 89 15.15 -7.50 3.46
C PRO A 89 16.33 -7.63 2.50
N SER A 90 16.09 -8.20 1.32
CA SER A 90 17.09 -8.20 0.23
C SER A 90 17.53 -6.76 -0.08
N PRO A 91 18.85 -6.49 -0.22
CA PRO A 91 19.37 -5.18 -0.57
C PRO A 91 18.97 -4.75 -1.98
N ARG A 92 18.84 -5.72 -2.91
CA ARG A 92 18.21 -5.48 -4.21
C ARG A 92 16.70 -5.53 -4.03
N VAL A 93 16.04 -4.41 -4.33
CA VAL A 93 14.58 -4.31 -4.33
C VAL A 93 14.03 -5.00 -5.58
N PRO A 94 13.21 -6.06 -5.46
CA PRO A 94 12.60 -6.69 -6.62
C PRO A 94 11.61 -5.73 -7.29
N GLN A 95 11.60 -5.71 -8.64
CA GLN A 95 10.79 -4.80 -9.48
C GLN A 95 9.27 -4.99 -9.35
N GLN A 96 8.82 -6.07 -8.72
CA GLN A 96 7.40 -6.37 -8.51
C GLN A 96 7.03 -6.40 -7.02
N SER A 97 7.86 -5.80 -6.17
CA SER A 97 7.64 -5.78 -4.73
C SER A 97 6.94 -4.51 -4.25
N CYS A 98 6.36 -4.59 -3.06
CA CYS A 98 5.75 -3.43 -2.40
C CYS A 98 6.74 -2.26 -2.21
N ARG A 99 8.05 -2.55 -2.20
CA ARG A 99 9.12 -1.56 -1.96
C ARG A 99 9.50 -0.76 -3.20
N CYS A 100 9.13 -1.19 -4.41
CA CYS A 100 9.38 -0.44 -5.65
C CYS A 100 8.15 0.32 -6.14
N GLY A 101 7.04 0.30 -5.40
CA GLY A 101 5.79 0.93 -5.82
C GLY A 101 5.12 0.25 -7.01
N ALA A 102 5.37 -1.05 -7.22
CA ALA A 102 4.58 -1.84 -8.16
C ALA A 102 3.15 -2.03 -7.64
N THR A 103 2.18 -2.15 -8.55
CA THR A 103 0.82 -2.57 -8.20
C THR A 103 0.87 -3.98 -7.63
N VAL A 104 0.43 -4.13 -6.38
CA VAL A 104 0.30 -5.40 -5.66
C VAL A 104 -1.14 -5.61 -5.25
N VAL A 105 -1.43 -6.80 -4.72
CA VAL A 105 -2.78 -7.15 -4.27
C VAL A 105 -2.80 -7.15 -2.75
N MET A 106 -3.67 -6.33 -2.18
CA MET A 106 -4.10 -6.47 -0.80
C MET A 106 -5.40 -7.26 -0.74
N VAL A 107 -5.71 -7.83 0.43
CA VAL A 107 -6.94 -8.57 0.67
C VAL A 107 -7.76 -7.82 1.72
N ASP A 108 -9.04 -7.63 1.43
CA ASP A 108 -9.98 -6.97 2.35
C ASP A 108 -10.52 -7.92 3.43
N ALA A 109 -11.31 -7.40 4.36
CA ALA A 109 -11.90 -8.18 5.45
C ALA A 109 -12.76 -9.38 5.00
N ARG A 110 -13.25 -9.37 3.74
CA ARG A 110 -14.06 -10.43 3.14
C ARG A 110 -13.21 -11.42 2.33
N GLY A 111 -11.89 -11.24 2.28
CA GLY A 111 -11.01 -12.06 1.45
C GLY A 111 -10.94 -11.62 -0.01
N GLN A 112 -11.52 -10.47 -0.38
CA GLN A 112 -11.50 -10.01 -1.76
C GLN A 112 -10.20 -9.30 -2.10
N ALA A 113 -9.68 -9.57 -3.28
CA ALA A 113 -8.47 -8.96 -3.79
C ALA A 113 -8.72 -7.49 -4.20
N ARG A 114 -7.86 -6.59 -3.70
CA ARG A 114 -7.84 -5.16 -3.97
C ARG A 114 -6.46 -4.79 -4.54
N PRO A 115 -6.38 -4.48 -5.85
CA PRO A 115 -5.15 -3.95 -6.43
C PRO A 115 -4.84 -2.58 -5.84
N VAL A 116 -3.61 -2.41 -5.38
CA VAL A 116 -3.13 -1.18 -4.77
C VAL A 116 -1.67 -0.92 -5.11
N LYS A 117 -1.27 0.34 -5.05
CA LYS A 117 0.10 0.79 -5.20
C LYS A 117 0.62 1.31 -3.85
N PRO A 118 1.46 0.53 -3.15
CA PRO A 118 2.00 0.94 -1.87
C PRO A 118 3.20 1.87 -2.05
N ARG A 119 3.32 2.87 -1.18
CA ARG A 119 4.53 3.67 -0.99
C ARG A 119 5.00 3.49 0.44
N ILE A 120 6.17 2.86 0.59
CA ILE A 120 6.72 2.49 1.90
C ILE A 120 7.83 3.45 2.26
N GLN A 121 7.72 4.06 3.44
CA GLN A 121 8.76 4.83 4.08
C GLN A 121 9.15 4.15 5.39
N THR A 122 10.44 4.01 5.65
CA THR A 122 10.94 3.49 6.92
C THR A 122 11.38 4.64 7.80
N ARG A 123 10.93 4.66 9.05
CA ARG A 123 11.30 5.66 10.07
C ARG A 123 11.85 4.94 11.29
N GLU A 124 12.97 5.43 11.79
CA GLU A 124 13.53 5.02 13.08
C GLU A 124 13.03 5.99 14.15
N VAL A 125 12.41 5.47 15.20
CA VAL A 125 11.91 6.24 16.33
C VAL A 125 12.42 5.62 17.62
N GLY A 126 13.43 6.25 18.23
CA GLY A 126 14.18 5.64 19.33
C GLY A 126 14.79 4.31 18.87
N ASP A 127 14.57 3.25 19.65
CA ASP A 127 15.06 1.90 19.32
C ASP A 127 14.10 1.09 18.43
N SER A 128 13.05 1.71 17.89
CA SER A 128 12.03 1.03 17.10
C SER A 128 12.03 1.47 15.64
N VAL A 129 11.98 0.50 14.74
CA VAL A 129 11.76 0.73 13.31
C VAL A 129 10.27 0.62 13.00
N LEU A 130 9.75 1.64 12.33
CA LEU A 130 8.37 1.73 11.87
C LEU A 130 8.34 1.86 10.35
N HIS A 131 7.39 1.20 9.71
CA HIS A 131 7.13 1.36 8.28
C HIS A 131 5.81 2.11 8.10
N VAL A 132 5.89 3.30 7.53
CA VAL A 132 4.74 4.09 7.12
C VAL A 132 4.42 3.68 5.68
N VAL A 133 3.23 3.11 5.49
CA VAL A 133 2.76 2.61 4.18
C VAL A 133 1.57 3.45 3.76
N ARG A 134 1.77 4.27 2.72
CA ARG A 134 0.67 4.91 2.00
C ARG A 134 0.18 3.96 0.90
N VAL A 135 -1.13 3.88 0.70
CA VAL A 135 -1.78 2.91 -0.16
C VAL A 135 -2.66 3.66 -1.14
N GLU A 136 -2.27 3.66 -2.41
CA GLU A 136 -3.06 4.25 -3.49
C GLU A 136 -3.90 3.13 -4.14
N PRO A 137 -5.22 3.29 -4.32
CA PRO A 137 -6.02 2.34 -5.09
C PRO A 137 -5.47 2.19 -6.53
N SER A 138 -5.48 0.97 -7.05
CA SER A 138 -5.06 0.66 -8.43
C SER A 138 -6.10 -0.24 -9.10
N CYS A 139 -5.84 -0.63 -10.35
CA CYS A 139 -6.67 -1.57 -11.08
C CYS A 139 -5.83 -2.74 -11.63
N TRP A 140 -6.51 -3.84 -11.95
CA TRP A 140 -5.86 -5.03 -12.50
C TRP A 140 -5.17 -4.76 -13.83
N GLU A 141 -5.81 -3.97 -14.71
CA GLU A 141 -5.25 -3.62 -16.02
C GLU A 141 -3.91 -2.91 -15.88
N ARG A 142 -3.83 -1.89 -15.01
CA ARG A 142 -2.57 -1.20 -14.71
C ARG A 142 -1.52 -2.15 -14.14
N GLY A 143 -1.90 -3.00 -13.19
CA GLY A 143 -0.95 -3.95 -12.58
C GLY A 143 -0.46 -5.03 -13.54
N LEU A 144 -1.27 -5.43 -14.54
CA LEU A 144 -0.86 -6.34 -15.61
C LEU A 144 0.02 -5.63 -16.64
N ASP A 145 -0.28 -4.38 -16.97
CA ASP A 145 0.50 -3.56 -17.89
C ASP A 145 1.92 -3.28 -17.34
N GLU A 146 2.03 -2.97 -16.03
CA GLU A 146 3.33 -2.83 -15.33
C GLU A 146 4.20 -4.10 -15.38
N ARG A 147 3.60 -5.26 -15.67
CA ARG A 147 4.27 -6.58 -15.74
C ARG A 147 4.32 -7.12 -17.16
N ARG A 148 3.92 -6.31 -18.15
CA ARG A 148 3.89 -6.71 -19.54
C ARG A 148 5.32 -6.85 -20.05
N LEU A 149 5.67 -8.06 -20.47
CA LEU A 149 6.89 -8.30 -21.23
C LEU A 149 6.57 -8.07 -22.71
N ALA A 150 7.32 -7.19 -23.36
CA ALA A 150 7.25 -6.95 -24.80
C ALA A 150 8.52 -7.51 -25.44
N LEU A 151 8.36 -8.45 -26.36
CA LEU A 151 9.49 -9.04 -27.10
C LEU A 151 9.28 -8.76 -28.58
N THR A 152 10.32 -8.32 -29.26
CA THR A 152 10.34 -8.24 -30.73
C THR A 152 11.10 -9.45 -31.25
N LEU A 153 10.51 -10.17 -32.20
CA LEU A 153 11.12 -11.34 -32.84
C LEU A 153 11.47 -11.04 -34.31
N ASP A 154 12.56 -11.62 -34.80
CA ASP A 154 12.84 -11.65 -36.24
C ASP A 154 12.03 -12.74 -36.97
N GLY A 155 12.21 -12.83 -38.30
CA GLY A 155 11.55 -13.84 -39.14
C GLY A 155 11.97 -15.28 -38.85
N GLU A 156 13.04 -15.50 -38.08
CA GLU A 156 13.49 -16.81 -37.61
C GLU A 156 13.00 -17.12 -36.18
N GLY A 157 12.25 -16.20 -35.56
CA GLY A 157 11.73 -16.33 -34.20
C GLY A 157 12.75 -16.00 -33.09
N ARG A 158 13.85 -15.31 -33.41
CA ARG A 158 14.86 -14.88 -32.42
C ARG A 158 14.48 -13.54 -31.81
N ILE A 159 14.73 -13.39 -30.51
CA ILE A 159 14.51 -12.13 -29.80
C ILE A 159 15.54 -11.10 -30.27
N VAL A 160 15.06 -10.01 -30.85
CA VAL A 160 15.90 -8.87 -31.30
C VAL A 160 15.77 -7.66 -30.36
N GLU A 161 14.71 -7.60 -29.56
CA GLU A 161 14.46 -6.59 -28.53
C GLU A 161 13.61 -7.20 -27.41
N ALA A 162 13.88 -6.81 -26.16
CA ALA A 162 13.20 -7.30 -24.95
C ALA A 162 13.08 -6.23 -23.87
#